data_AF-A0A447TV46-F1
#
_entry.id   AF-A0A447TV46-F1
#
_cell.length_a   1.000
_cell.length_b   1.000
_cell.length_c   1.000
_cell.angle_alpha   90.00
_cell.angle_beta   90.00
_cell.angle_gamma   90.00
#
_symmetry.space_group_name_H-M   'P 1'
#
loop_
_entity.id
_entity.type
_entity.pdbx_description
1 polymer ?
#
loop_
_entity_poly.entity_id
_entity_poly.type
_entity_poly.pdbx_seq_one_letter_code
_entity_poly.pdbx_strand_id
1 'polypeptide(L)' 'MVKDILAPGLRVVFCGINPGLSSANTGFPFAHPANRFWKVIHLAGFHRSTVETGRGGKITGFSLRGNETRRPTDGTSD' A
#
# COMPACT_ATOMS: atom_id res chain seq x y z
N MET A 1 -1.05 14.38 -4.29
CA MET A 1 -2.26 13.54 -4.11
C MET A 1 -1.84 12.09 -4.26
N VAL A 2 -2.12 11.24 -3.28
CA VAL A 2 -1.83 9.80 -3.36
C VAL A 2 -2.98 9.13 -4.09
N LYS A 3 -2.68 8.32 -5.12
CA LYS A 3 -3.71 7.60 -5.88
C LYS A 3 -4.05 6.27 -5.22
N ASP A 4 -5.33 5.92 -5.25
CA ASP A 4 -5.78 4.58 -4.89
C ASP A 4 -5.24 3.55 -5.88
N ILE A 5 -4.75 2.44 -5.35
CA ILE A 5 -4.30 1.28 -6.13
C ILE A 5 -5.35 0.22 -5.89
N LEU A 6 -6.33 0.06 -6.78
CA LEU A 6 -7.45 -0.89 -6.65
C LEU A 6 -7.63 -1.68 -7.96
N ALA A 7 -7.99 -2.96 -7.84
CA ALA A 7 -8.26 -3.86 -8.95
C ALA A 7 -9.36 -4.87 -8.57
N PRO A 8 -10.10 -5.45 -9.53
CA PRO A 8 -11.01 -6.57 -9.24
C PRO A 8 -10.25 -7.80 -8.73
N GLY A 9 -10.90 -8.63 -7.91
CA GLY A 9 -10.35 -9.93 -7.46
C GLY A 9 -9.27 -9.87 -6.37
N LEU A 10 -9.11 -8.72 -5.71
CA LEU A 10 -8.18 -8.57 -4.58
C LEU A 10 -8.64 -9.40 -3.38
N ARG A 11 -7.68 -10.00 -2.67
CA ARG A 11 -7.95 -10.71 -1.42
C ARG A 11 -7.93 -9.78 -0.20
N VAL A 12 -7.14 -8.71 -0.27
CA VAL A 12 -6.95 -7.77 0.82
C VAL A 12 -6.80 -6.35 0.25
N VAL A 13 -7.42 -5.38 0.92
CA VAL A 13 -7.19 -3.95 0.70
C VAL A 13 -6.65 -3.37 2.01
N PHE A 14 -5.49 -2.72 1.95
CA PHE A 14 -4.93 -1.98 3.07
C PHE A 14 -5.36 -0.52 2.95
N CYS A 15 -5.97 0.01 4.02
CA CYS A 15 -6.37 1.40 4.12
C CYS A 15 -5.53 2.08 5.20
N GLY A 16 -4.79 3.13 4.82
CA GLY A 16 -4.10 3.99 5.78
C GLY A 16 -5.07 4.97 6.45
N ILE A 17 -4.63 5.58 7.56
CA ILE A 17 -5.41 6.63 8.22
C ILE A 17 -5.46 7.86 7.34
N ASN A 18 -4.32 8.52 7.04
CA ASN A 18 -4.16 9.61 6.06
C ASN A 18 -2.77 9.51 5.39
N PRO A 19 -2.54 10.11 4.21
CA PRO A 19 -1.20 10.33 3.70
C PRO A 19 -0.38 11.19 4.67
N GLY A 20 0.78 10.67 5.05
CA GLY A 20 1.83 11.47 5.69
C GLY A 20 2.42 12.53 4.75
N LEU A 21 3.19 13.48 5.26
CA LEU A 21 3.82 14.55 4.47
C LEU A 21 4.68 13.98 3.32
N SER A 22 5.47 12.94 3.61
CA SER A 22 6.32 12.30 2.61
C SER A 22 5.49 11.63 1.50
N SER A 23 4.39 10.99 1.88
CA SER A 23 3.45 10.37 0.93
C SER A 23 2.69 11.40 0.10
N ALA A 24 2.29 12.52 0.72
CA ALA A 24 1.61 13.60 0.03
C ALA A 24 2.50 14.25 -1.03
N ASN A 25 3.79 14.45 -0.71
CA ASN A 25 4.79 15.06 -1.58
C ASN A 25 5.19 14.14 -2.75
N THR A 26 5.40 12.86 -2.48
CA THR A 26 5.85 11.89 -3.50
C THR A 26 4.71 11.30 -4.32
N GLY A 27 3.47 11.34 -3.80
CA GLY A 27 2.33 10.68 -4.40
C GLY A 27 2.28 9.17 -4.17
N PHE A 28 3.25 8.60 -3.44
CA PHE A 28 3.29 7.18 -3.12
C PHE A 28 2.74 6.90 -1.71
N PRO A 29 1.90 5.88 -1.53
CA PRO A 29 1.41 5.49 -0.22
C PRO A 29 2.56 4.92 0.65
N PHE A 30 2.55 5.28 1.94
CA PHE A 30 3.53 4.81 2.94
C PHE A 30 4.99 5.09 2.56
N ALA A 31 5.28 6.30 2.07
CA ALA A 31 6.57 6.66 1.46
C ALA A 31 7.68 7.03 2.46
N HIS A 32 7.32 7.43 3.69
CA HIS A 32 8.34 7.81 4.67
C HIS A 32 9.19 6.59 5.07
N PRO A 33 10.53 6.68 5.14
CA PRO A 33 11.41 5.54 5.45
C PRO A 33 11.16 4.90 6.82
N ALA A 34 10.66 5.66 7.80
CA ALA A 34 10.30 5.11 9.11
C ALA A 34 8.99 4.30 9.07
N ASN A 35 8.17 4.45 8.01
CA ASN A 35 6.96 3.68 7.83
C ASN A 35 7.29 2.22 7.52
N ARG A 36 6.86 1.31 8.41
CA ARG A 36 7.19 -0.12 8.31
C ARG A 36 6.29 -0.90 7.36
N PHE A 37 5.26 -0.28 6.77
CA PHE A 37 4.24 -0.96 5.98
C PHE A 37 4.83 -1.92 4.94
N TRP A 38 5.71 -1.41 4.07
CA TRP A 38 6.32 -2.19 2.99
C TRP A 38 7.17 -3.36 3.50
N LYS A 39 7.94 -3.14 4.56
CA LYS A 39 8.72 -4.19 5.22
C LYS A 39 7.82 -5.27 5.81
N VAL A 40 6.73 -4.88 6.48
CA VAL A 40 5.79 -5.80 7.11
C VAL A 40 5.07 -6.66 6.07
N ILE A 41 4.54 -6.07 4.99
CA ILE A 41 3.80 -6.84 3.99
C ILE A 41 4.70 -7.79 3.20
N HIS A 42 5.97 -7.43 3.00
CA HIS A 42 6.96 -8.32 2.40
C HIS A 42 7.21 -9.53 3.30
N LEU A 43 7.50 -9.31 4.58
CA LEU A 43 7.76 -10.39 5.55
C LEU A 43 6.51 -11.26 5.82
N ALA A 44 5.32 -10.67 5.77
CA ALA A 44 4.05 -11.39 5.89
C ALA A 44 3.67 -12.19 4.62
N GLY A 45 4.47 -12.11 3.55
CA GLY A 45 4.26 -12.89 2.33
C GLY A 45 3.17 -12.36 1.41
N PHE A 46 2.68 -11.13 1.61
CA PHE A 46 1.76 -10.46 0.70
C PHE A 46 2.45 -9.94 -0.56
N HIS A 47 3.78 -9.88 -0.56
CA HIS A 47 4.60 -9.56 -1.71
C HIS A 47 5.55 -10.74 -2.02
N ARG A 48 5.12 -11.65 -2.91
CA ARG A 48 5.96 -12.73 -3.46
C ARG A 48 6.14 -12.53 -4.97
N SER A 49 7.39 -12.44 -5.40
CA SER A 49 7.77 -12.34 -6.81
C SER A 49 7.82 -13.73 -7.45
N THR A 50 6.70 -14.33 -7.84
CA THR A 50 6.69 -15.40 -8.87
C THR A 50 5.31 -15.56 -9.50
N VAL A 51 5.22 -15.30 -10.80
CA VAL A 51 4.11 -15.72 -11.65
C VAL A 51 4.39 -17.17 -12.03
N GLU A 52 3.64 -18.13 -11.48
CA GLU A 52 3.64 -19.50 -11.99
C GLU A 52 2.64 -19.62 -13.15
N THR A 53 3.16 -19.97 -14.32
CA THR A 53 2.42 -20.26 -15.55
C THR A 53 1.67 -21.59 -15.43
N GLY A 54 0.34 -21.56 -15.68
CA GLY A 54 -0.38 -22.74 -16.18
C GLY A 54 -1.50 -23.35 -15.32
N ARG A 55 -1.68 -22.98 -14.05
CA ARG A 55 -2.86 -23.37 -13.25
C ARG A 55 -3.27 -22.19 -12.40
N GLY A 56 -4.57 -21.99 -12.19
CA GLY A 56 -5.16 -20.80 -11.55
C GLY A 56 -4.54 -20.41 -10.20
N GLY A 57 -3.40 -19.73 -10.24
CA GLY A 57 -2.71 -19.17 -9.10
C GLY A 57 -3.46 -17.94 -8.64
N LYS A 58 -4.10 -18.02 -7.47
CA LYS A 58 -4.73 -16.87 -6.81
C LYS A 58 -3.73 -15.74 -6.72
N ILE A 59 -4.00 -14.70 -7.50
CA ILE A 59 -3.27 -13.42 -7.49
C ILE A 59 -3.16 -12.96 -6.04
N THR A 60 -1.93 -12.81 -5.54
CA THR A 60 -1.68 -12.22 -4.22
C THR A 60 -1.72 -10.71 -4.38
N GLY A 61 -2.92 -10.19 -4.64
CA GLY A 61 -3.16 -8.76 -4.84
C GLY A 61 -3.38 -8.07 -3.50
N PHE A 62 -2.51 -7.13 -3.17
CA PHE A 62 -2.77 -6.11 -2.17
C PHE A 62 -3.00 -4.78 -2.88
N SER A 63 -3.81 -3.95 -2.26
CA SER A 63 -4.21 -2.66 -2.77
C SER A 63 -4.19 -1.63 -1.67
N LEU A 64 -3.92 -0.38 -2.03
CA LEU A 64 -3.74 0.71 -1.08
C LEU A 64 -4.79 1.77 -1.35
N ARG A 65 -5.59 2.08 -0.32
CA ARG A 65 -6.50 3.22 -0.36
C ARG A 65 -5.86 4.40 0.36
N GLY A 66 -5.69 5.51 -0.35
CA GLY A 66 -5.53 6.84 0.26
C GLY A 66 -6.88 7.28 0.83
N ASN A 67 -6.91 7.79 2.05
CA ASN A 67 -8.17 8.26 2.64
C ASN A 67 -8.68 9.56 1.96
N GLU A 68 -9.91 9.95 2.26
CA GLU A 68 -10.56 11.17 1.74
C GLU A 68 -10.19 12.46 2.48
N THR A 69 -9.59 12.42 3.68
CA THR A 69 -9.23 13.68 4.36
C THR A 69 -8.01 14.29 3.70
N ARG A 70 -8.27 15.32 2.89
CA ARG A 70 -7.32 16.03 2.03
C ARG A 70 -6.20 16.76 2.79
N ARG A 71 -6.11 16.64 4.11
CA ARG A 71 -5.09 17.32 4.90
C ARG A 71 -4.01 16.31 5.28
N PRO A 72 -2.84 16.34 4.61
CA PRO A 72 -1.66 15.67 5.13
C PRO A 72 -1.42 16.13 6.55
N THR A 73 -1.06 15.18 7.41
CA THR A 73 -0.72 15.42 8.81
C THR A 73 0.67 14.85 9.06
N ASP A 74 1.45 15.52 9.90
CA ASP A 74 2.65 14.93 10.47
C ASP A 74 2.23 13.80 11.42
N GLY A 75 2.40 12.56 10.97
CA GLY A 75 2.32 11.42 11.88
C GLY A 75 3.63 11.31 12.67
N THR A 76 3.64 10.58 13.78
CA THR A 76 4.88 10.16 14.48
C THR A 76 5.85 9.33 13.62
N SER A 77 5.48 9.05 12.38
CA SER A 77 6.20 8.27 11.39
C SER A 77 6.55 9.07 10.15
N ASP A 78 6.43 10.41 10.16
CA ASP A 78 6.93 11.36 9.15
C ASP A 78 8.10 12.21 9.68
#